data_AF-A0A8C7ZMY6-F1
#
_entry.id   AF-A0A8C7ZMY6-F1
#
_cell.length_a   1.000
_cell.length_b   1.000
_cell.length_c   1.000
_cell.angle_alpha   90.00
_cell.angle_beta   90.00
_cell.angle_gamma   90.00
#
_symmetry.space_group_name_H-M   'P 1'
#
loop_
_entity.id
_entity.type
_entity.pdbx_description
1 polymer ?
#
loop_
_entity_poly.entity_id
_entity_poly.type
_entity_poly.pdbx_seq_one_letter_code
_entity_poly.pdbx_strand_id
1 'polypeptide(L)'
;MSTRTLPLVFINLGGEMLYILDQRLQAQNTSVDNTEKGVWSEKDRKRVMNDIIGTMFSKAFMDELLKPQQLYSHRTMKTVLTRLAHTSIMRLNPASMEKLYELMVMAFKYQVYLCPRPKDLLLITYNHMDAIREFVRDTPAVANQVDETHRKLIEVYAPLSEGEFQLLRQTLLIFFQDMHVRVSLFLKNQIQNPNGRFSLTTSGPVPHGGEVPGLIRLFSVKGREVSRCEFPSGGSYSSAVREGSFDLHGDRVLRLGVNMYTMNHPEETHTSRDTCAQPDDVPNLLAKEELNLLAGIMGSMKTVPVHSTEGSFRLNLFASDREEEEAGTSGGAQDFDVINIQAMQDEQASAELARIAAQFAEEELKQEDQGSSKGDELLAMMDDL
;
A
#
# COMPACT_ATOMS: atom_id res chain seq x y z
N MET A 1 -23.13 -7.92 1.21
CA MET A 1 -21.81 -7.36 1.58
C MET A 1 -21.27 -8.17 2.75
N SER A 2 -19.99 -8.55 2.73
CA SER A 2 -19.36 -9.32 3.82
C SER A 2 -18.94 -8.41 4.97
N THR A 3 -19.24 -8.82 6.21
CA THR A 3 -18.86 -8.13 7.45
C THR A 3 -17.44 -8.47 7.93
N ARG A 4 -16.69 -9.27 7.17
CA ARG A 4 -15.30 -9.64 7.50
C ARG A 4 -14.30 -9.06 6.49
N THR A 5 -14.70 -8.07 5.71
CA THR A 5 -13.83 -7.50 4.66
C THR A 5 -12.86 -6.44 5.21
N LEU A 6 -13.25 -5.75 6.28
CA LEU A 6 -12.50 -4.61 6.82
C LEU A 6 -11.06 -4.95 7.22
N PRO A 7 -10.76 -6.05 7.94
CA PRO A 7 -9.39 -6.38 8.30
C PRO A 7 -8.50 -6.58 7.06
N LEU A 8 -9.01 -7.24 6.02
CA LEU A 8 -8.25 -7.46 4.79
C LEU A 8 -7.95 -6.13 4.08
N VAL A 9 -8.94 -5.24 3.93
CA VAL A 9 -8.69 -3.92 3.31
C VAL A 9 -7.66 -3.13 4.10
N PHE A 10 -7.84 -3.04 5.41
CA PHE A 10 -6.99 -2.23 6.27
C PHE A 10 -5.54 -2.73 6.26
N ILE A 11 -5.33 -4.04 6.41
CA ILE A 11 -3.99 -4.64 6.45
C ILE A 11 -3.29 -4.50 5.10
N ASN A 12 -3.97 -4.79 3.98
CA ASN A 12 -3.36 -4.67 2.67
C ASN A 12 -3.07 -3.21 2.30
N LEU A 13 -3.97 -2.26 2.57
CA LEU A 13 -3.68 -0.84 2.35
C LEU A 13 -2.55 -0.34 3.26
N GLY A 14 -2.50 -0.78 4.51
CA GLY A 14 -1.38 -0.46 5.41
C GLY A 14 -0.06 -1.08 4.95
N GLY A 15 -0.08 -2.29 4.39
CA GLY A 15 1.08 -2.91 3.74
C GLY A 15 1.59 -2.09 2.55
N GLU A 16 0.69 -1.68 1.66
CA GLU A 16 1.02 -0.77 0.54
C GLU A 16 1.57 0.57 1.03
N MET A 17 1.00 1.11 2.13
CA MET A 17 1.52 2.32 2.77
C MET A 17 2.99 2.14 3.15
N LEU A 18 3.30 1.04 3.84
CA LEU A 18 4.65 0.75 4.34
C LEU A 18 5.62 0.54 3.18
N TYR A 19 5.21 -0.14 2.11
CA TYR A 19 6.03 -0.25 0.89
C TYR A 19 6.38 1.11 0.30
N ILE A 20 5.39 1.99 0.09
CA ILE A 20 5.61 3.31 -0.50
C ILE A 20 6.48 4.17 0.42
N LEU A 21 6.21 4.18 1.72
CA LEU A 21 6.98 4.97 2.69
C LEU A 21 8.42 4.48 2.78
N ASP A 22 8.63 3.18 2.86
CA ASP A 22 9.96 2.57 2.91
C ASP A 22 10.82 3.00 1.72
N GLN A 23 10.26 2.89 0.51
CA GLN A 23 10.92 3.33 -0.72
C GLN A 23 11.31 4.80 -0.72
N ARG A 24 10.39 5.66 -0.32
CA ARG A 24 10.61 7.11 -0.36
C ARG A 24 11.65 7.54 0.66
N LEU A 25 11.65 6.93 1.84
CA LEU A 25 12.67 7.16 2.85
C LEU A 25 14.04 6.64 2.39
N GLN A 26 14.10 5.48 1.71
CA GLN A 26 15.35 4.96 1.14
C GLN A 26 15.93 5.87 0.04
N ALA A 27 15.10 6.36 -0.89
CA ALA A 27 15.56 7.22 -1.98
C ALA A 27 16.19 8.53 -1.46
N GLN A 28 15.63 9.09 -0.38
CA GLN A 28 16.15 10.30 0.25
C GLN A 28 17.48 10.09 0.99
N ASN A 29 17.79 8.86 1.41
CA ASN A 29 19.09 8.54 2.01
C ASN A 29 20.24 8.52 0.99
N THR A 30 19.94 8.42 -0.31
CA THR A 30 20.95 8.24 -1.38
C THR A 30 21.31 9.51 -2.15
N SER A 31 20.62 10.64 -1.93
CA SER A 31 20.97 11.90 -2.59
C SER A 31 22.29 12.46 -2.05
N VAL A 32 23.28 12.59 -2.95
CA VAL A 32 24.72 12.82 -2.68
C VAL A 32 25.04 14.20 -2.04
N ASP A 33 24.07 15.08 -1.85
CA ASP A 33 24.26 16.39 -1.24
C ASP A 33 24.22 16.32 0.31
N ASN A 34 25.25 15.68 0.87
CA ASN A 34 25.42 15.36 2.29
C ASN A 34 25.77 16.57 3.19
N THR A 35 25.14 17.73 2.99
CA THR A 35 25.53 18.95 3.72
C THR A 35 24.46 19.65 4.55
N GLU A 36 23.21 19.19 4.58
CA GLU A 36 22.17 19.88 5.36
C GLU A 36 21.30 18.97 6.23
N LYS A 37 20.95 19.49 7.41
CA LYS A 37 20.06 18.92 8.41
C LYS A 37 18.70 18.60 7.80
N GLY A 38 18.52 17.40 7.25
CA GLY A 38 17.26 16.99 6.62
C GLY A 38 17.23 15.59 5.98
N VAL A 39 18.35 14.85 6.00
CA VAL A 39 18.44 13.51 5.44
C VAL A 39 18.05 12.50 6.52
N TRP A 40 17.06 11.63 6.21
CA TRP A 40 16.68 10.54 7.09
C TRP A 40 17.86 9.57 7.25
N SER A 41 18.08 9.04 8.45
CA SER A 41 19.03 7.93 8.61
C SER A 41 18.33 6.58 8.46
N GLU A 42 19.10 5.52 8.21
CA GLU A 42 18.59 4.16 8.27
C GLU A 42 17.94 3.84 9.64
N LYS A 43 18.44 4.45 10.72
CA LYS A 43 17.83 4.33 12.06
C LYS A 43 16.49 5.03 12.13
N ASP A 44 16.36 6.21 11.53
CA ASP A 44 15.09 6.95 11.50
C ASP A 44 14.06 6.24 10.62
N ARG A 45 14.48 5.68 9.48
CA ARG A 45 13.62 4.82 8.64
C ARG A 45 13.08 3.64 9.45
N LYS A 46 13.97 2.91 10.13
CA LYS A 46 13.56 1.79 11.00
C LYS A 46 12.63 2.27 12.11
N ARG A 47 12.91 3.40 12.76
CA ARG A 47 12.05 3.97 13.81
C ARG A 47 10.65 4.29 13.27
N VAL A 48 10.55 4.94 12.11
CA VAL A 48 9.26 5.23 11.45
C VAL A 48 8.48 3.95 11.18
N MET A 49 9.12 2.92 10.61
CA MET A 49 8.45 1.64 10.35
C MET A 49 7.98 0.97 11.64
N ASN A 50 8.82 0.96 12.68
CA ASN A 50 8.47 0.36 13.98
C ASN A 50 7.31 1.08 14.66
N ASP A 51 7.29 2.42 14.65
CA ASP A 51 6.23 3.21 15.27
C ASP A 51 4.89 2.98 14.56
N ILE A 52 4.88 3.00 13.21
CA ILE A 52 3.67 2.77 12.41
C ILE A 52 3.16 1.34 12.62
N ILE A 53 4.03 0.34 12.48
CA ILE A 53 3.65 -1.08 12.60
C ILE A 53 3.22 -1.41 14.04
N GLY A 54 3.93 -0.88 15.04
CA GLY A 54 3.57 -1.06 16.45
C GLY A 54 2.18 -0.51 16.79
N THR A 55 1.81 0.66 16.27
CA THR A 55 0.45 1.17 16.45
C THR A 55 -0.58 0.37 15.64
N MET A 56 -0.25 0.05 14.38
CA MET A 56 -1.13 -0.66 13.44
C MET A 56 -1.55 -2.04 13.96
N PHE A 57 -0.60 -2.76 14.56
CA PHE A 57 -0.78 -4.11 15.08
C PHE A 57 -0.96 -4.17 16.60
N SER A 58 -1.25 -3.03 17.24
CA SER A 58 -1.56 -3.01 18.67
C SER A 58 -2.74 -3.92 18.97
N LYS A 59 -2.64 -4.69 20.06
CA LYS A 59 -3.62 -5.72 20.42
C LYS A 59 -5.04 -5.17 20.50
N ALA A 60 -5.23 -4.04 21.20
CA ALA A 60 -6.53 -3.42 21.38
C ALA A 60 -7.17 -3.01 20.04
N PHE A 61 -6.39 -2.41 19.15
CA PHE A 61 -6.88 -2.00 17.84
C PHE A 61 -7.25 -3.20 16.96
N MET A 62 -6.38 -4.21 16.90
CA MET A 62 -6.63 -5.42 16.10
C MET A 62 -7.81 -6.24 16.63
N ASP A 63 -8.00 -6.31 17.94
CA ASP A 63 -9.16 -6.96 18.57
C ASP A 63 -10.48 -6.29 18.18
N GLU A 64 -10.51 -4.95 18.05
CA GLU A 64 -11.67 -4.23 17.55
C GLU A 64 -11.84 -4.36 16.04
N LEU A 65 -10.75 -4.30 15.27
CA LEU A 65 -10.78 -4.37 13.81
C LEU A 65 -11.30 -5.73 13.32
N LEU A 66 -10.90 -6.82 13.96
CA LEU A 66 -11.26 -8.19 13.58
C LEU A 66 -12.70 -8.58 13.93
N LYS A 67 -13.42 -7.75 14.69
CA LYS A 67 -14.85 -7.97 14.93
C LYS A 67 -15.64 -7.88 13.61
N PRO A 68 -16.67 -8.71 13.41
CA PRO A 68 -17.53 -8.60 12.24
C PRO A 68 -18.19 -7.21 12.17
N GLN A 69 -17.86 -6.43 11.15
CA GLN A 69 -18.34 -5.06 10.98
C GLN A 69 -18.38 -4.66 9.51
N GLN A 70 -19.13 -3.60 9.19
CA GLN A 70 -19.19 -3.09 7.82
C GLN A 70 -17.87 -2.42 7.42
N LEU A 71 -17.63 -2.36 6.11
CA LEU A 71 -16.50 -1.61 5.58
C LEU A 71 -16.64 -0.12 5.91
N TYR A 72 -15.49 0.50 6.18
CA TYR A 72 -15.40 1.95 6.28
C TYR A 72 -15.59 2.60 4.91
N SER A 73 -16.11 3.83 4.92
CA SER A 73 -16.04 4.71 3.75
C SER A 73 -14.58 5.02 3.40
N HIS A 74 -14.29 5.40 2.14
CA HIS A 74 -12.97 5.90 1.75
C HIS A 74 -12.47 7.03 2.65
N ARG A 75 -13.35 7.98 2.99
CA ARG A 75 -13.02 9.11 3.87
C ARG A 75 -12.58 8.63 5.25
N THR A 76 -13.32 7.70 5.85
CA THR A 76 -13.00 7.13 7.16
C THR A 76 -11.71 6.32 7.10
N MET A 77 -11.57 5.43 6.11
CA MET A 77 -10.37 4.61 5.92
C MET A 77 -9.11 5.48 5.75
N LYS A 78 -9.19 6.50 4.90
CA LYS A 78 -8.10 7.48 4.72
C LYS A 78 -7.77 8.21 6.01
N THR A 79 -8.77 8.62 6.80
CA THR A 79 -8.55 9.31 8.07
C THR A 79 -7.79 8.43 9.06
N VAL A 80 -8.17 7.15 9.18
CA VAL A 80 -7.48 6.19 10.06
C VAL A 80 -6.04 5.97 9.58
N LEU A 81 -5.82 5.72 8.29
CA LEU A 81 -4.47 5.54 7.74
C LEU A 81 -3.61 6.80 7.84
N THR A 82 -4.21 7.99 7.73
CA THR A 82 -3.49 9.27 7.93
C THR A 82 -3.03 9.42 9.37
N ARG A 83 -3.90 9.12 10.33
CA ARG A 83 -3.52 9.12 11.75
C ARG A 83 -2.40 8.12 12.00
N LEU A 84 -2.50 6.93 11.42
CA LEU A 84 -1.50 5.87 11.53
C LEU A 84 -0.13 6.30 10.97
N ALA A 85 -0.08 6.90 9.77
CA ALA A 85 1.18 7.39 9.19
C ALA A 85 1.85 8.46 10.08
N HIS A 86 1.05 9.24 10.80
CA HIS A 86 1.50 10.31 11.71
C HIS A 86 1.76 9.86 13.16
N THR A 87 1.65 8.56 13.49
CA THR A 87 2.08 8.07 14.81
C THR A 87 3.59 8.15 14.98
N SER A 88 4.33 7.97 13.88
CA SER A 88 5.78 8.13 13.82
C SER A 88 6.22 9.59 13.90
N ILE A 89 7.54 9.83 13.89
CA ILE A 89 8.13 11.17 13.77
C ILE A 89 7.87 11.85 12.40
N MET A 90 7.44 11.10 11.38
CA MET A 90 7.17 11.62 10.04
C MET A 90 5.90 12.49 10.01
N ARG A 91 5.96 13.65 9.35
CA ARG A 91 4.78 14.51 9.10
C ARG A 91 4.57 14.73 7.62
N LEU A 92 3.49 14.16 7.09
CA LEU A 92 3.09 14.32 5.71
C LEU A 92 2.11 15.48 5.59
N ASN A 93 2.30 16.29 4.56
CA ASN A 93 1.33 17.33 4.25
C ASN A 93 0.03 16.71 3.68
N PRO A 94 -1.12 17.43 3.73
CA PRO A 94 -2.40 16.88 3.26
C PRO A 94 -2.40 16.39 1.80
N ALA A 95 -1.70 17.09 0.89
CA ALA A 95 -1.60 16.70 -0.51
C ALA A 95 -0.79 15.41 -0.71
N SER A 96 0.30 15.25 0.05
CA SER A 96 1.11 14.02 0.07
C SER A 96 0.31 12.85 0.63
N MET A 97 -0.49 13.08 1.67
CA MET A 97 -1.39 12.05 2.21
C MET A 97 -2.50 11.66 1.24
N GLU A 98 -3.07 12.60 0.48
CA GLU A 98 -4.02 12.30 -0.60
C GLU A 98 -3.39 11.38 -1.63
N LYS A 99 -2.25 11.77 -2.20
CA LYS A 99 -1.56 11.00 -3.22
C LYS A 99 -1.13 9.62 -2.70
N LEU A 100 -0.63 9.55 -1.46
CA LEU A 100 -0.30 8.28 -0.81
C LEU A 100 -1.54 7.36 -0.75
N TYR A 101 -2.70 7.88 -0.35
CA TYR A 101 -3.94 7.12 -0.31
C TYR A 101 -4.37 6.60 -1.68
N GLU A 102 -4.32 7.45 -2.70
CA GLU A 102 -4.64 7.04 -4.07
C GLU A 102 -3.71 5.93 -4.58
N LEU A 103 -2.41 6.04 -4.32
CA LEU A 103 -1.42 5.02 -4.70
C LEU A 103 -1.69 3.69 -4.02
N MET A 104 -1.92 3.70 -2.70
CA MET A 104 -2.26 2.48 -1.94
C MET A 104 -3.52 1.81 -2.50
N VAL A 105 -4.57 2.60 -2.74
CA VAL A 105 -5.84 2.10 -3.28
C VAL A 105 -5.66 1.51 -4.66
N MET A 106 -4.95 2.19 -5.56
CA MET A 106 -4.76 1.70 -6.92
C MET A 106 -3.86 0.45 -6.97
N ALA A 107 -2.83 0.36 -6.13
CA ALA A 107 -1.97 -0.83 -6.04
C ALA A 107 -2.75 -2.05 -5.54
N PHE A 108 -3.47 -1.92 -4.43
CA PHE A 108 -4.24 -3.05 -3.92
C PHE A 108 -5.44 -3.41 -4.82
N LYS A 109 -6.10 -2.42 -5.44
CA LYS A 109 -7.13 -2.65 -6.47
C LYS A 109 -6.61 -3.52 -7.61
N TYR A 110 -5.41 -3.21 -8.12
CA TYR A 110 -4.79 -4.01 -9.19
C TYR A 110 -4.56 -5.46 -8.76
N GLN A 111 -4.07 -5.68 -7.54
CA GLN A 111 -3.87 -7.03 -7.00
C GLN A 111 -5.19 -7.81 -6.85
N VAL A 112 -6.27 -7.16 -6.39
CA VAL A 112 -7.60 -7.79 -6.30
C VAL A 112 -8.16 -8.15 -7.68
N TYR A 113 -7.88 -7.35 -8.71
CA TYR A 113 -8.30 -7.63 -10.08
C TYR A 113 -7.58 -8.85 -10.66
N LEU A 114 -6.27 -8.98 -10.41
CA LEU A 114 -5.47 -10.11 -10.87
C LEU A 114 -5.61 -11.37 -10.01
N CYS A 115 -6.23 -11.28 -8.84
CA CYS A 115 -6.42 -12.41 -7.93
C CYS A 115 -7.18 -13.56 -8.63
N PRO A 116 -6.57 -14.74 -8.86
CA PRO A 116 -7.21 -15.79 -9.65
C PRO A 116 -8.40 -16.43 -8.90
N ARG A 117 -8.18 -16.91 -7.67
CA ARG A 117 -9.24 -17.48 -6.82
C ARG A 117 -9.61 -16.51 -5.70
N PRO A 118 -10.87 -16.45 -5.26
CA PRO A 118 -11.27 -15.62 -4.13
C PRO A 118 -10.47 -15.91 -2.84
N LYS A 119 -10.13 -17.18 -2.59
CA LYS A 119 -9.30 -17.60 -1.46
C LYS A 119 -7.86 -17.07 -1.52
N ASP A 120 -7.33 -16.80 -2.72
CA ASP A 120 -5.97 -16.27 -2.90
C ASP A 120 -5.83 -14.82 -2.38
N LEU A 121 -6.93 -14.14 -2.06
CA LEU A 121 -6.92 -12.87 -1.32
C LEU A 121 -6.19 -12.98 0.03
N LEU A 122 -6.25 -14.15 0.68
CA LEU A 122 -5.47 -14.39 1.89
C LEU A 122 -3.98 -14.45 1.62
N LEU A 123 -3.56 -15.06 0.51
CA LEU A 123 -2.14 -15.12 0.14
C LEU A 123 -1.58 -13.72 -0.12
N ILE A 124 -2.37 -12.83 -0.74
CA ILE A 124 -2.02 -11.40 -0.89
C ILE A 124 -1.81 -10.76 0.49
N THR A 125 -2.75 -10.99 1.40
CA THR A 125 -2.67 -10.47 2.77
C THR A 125 -1.47 -11.04 3.52
N TYR A 126 -1.18 -12.32 3.36
CA TYR A 126 -0.06 -12.99 4.03
C TYR A 126 1.28 -12.54 3.47
N ASN A 127 1.39 -12.25 2.16
CA ASN A 127 2.57 -11.61 1.59
C ASN A 127 2.83 -10.24 2.24
N HIS A 128 1.79 -9.42 2.43
CA HIS A 128 1.95 -8.17 3.18
C HIS A 128 2.37 -8.43 4.63
N MET A 129 1.76 -9.39 5.33
CA MET A 129 2.13 -9.74 6.70
C MET A 129 3.60 -10.21 6.81
N ASP A 130 4.06 -10.99 5.84
CA ASP A 130 5.43 -11.49 5.79
C ASP A 130 6.43 -10.34 5.58
N ALA A 131 6.12 -9.40 4.69
CA ALA A 131 6.97 -8.22 4.48
C ALA A 131 6.93 -7.24 5.66
N ILE A 132 5.76 -7.05 6.28
CA ILE A 132 5.60 -6.23 7.49
C ILE A 132 6.44 -6.81 8.64
N ARG A 133 6.41 -8.13 8.82
CA ARG A 133 7.26 -8.83 9.80
C ARG A 133 8.74 -8.57 9.54
N GLU A 134 9.16 -8.59 8.28
CA GLU A 134 10.55 -8.32 7.89
C GLU A 134 11.00 -6.89 8.24
N PHE A 135 10.13 -5.88 8.13
CA PHE A 135 10.44 -4.50 8.53
C PHE A 135 10.75 -4.35 10.03
N VAL A 136 10.18 -5.22 10.88
CA VAL A 136 10.30 -5.18 12.34
C VAL A 136 11.05 -6.37 12.92
N ARG A 137 11.80 -7.11 12.10
CA ARG A 137 12.56 -8.31 12.54
C ARG A 137 13.52 -8.03 13.69
N ASP A 138 14.03 -6.81 13.77
CA ASP A 138 14.99 -6.36 14.80
C ASP A 138 14.28 -5.91 16.10
N THR A 139 12.95 -5.89 16.13
CA THR A 139 12.13 -5.44 17.27
C THR A 139 11.14 -6.54 17.70
N PRO A 140 11.58 -7.48 18.56
CA PRO A 140 10.79 -8.68 18.89
C PRO A 140 9.38 -8.40 19.43
N ALA A 141 9.21 -7.33 20.20
CA ALA A 141 7.91 -6.96 20.75
C ALA A 141 6.86 -6.65 19.65
N VAL A 142 7.27 -5.90 18.62
CA VAL A 142 6.39 -5.53 17.49
C VAL A 142 6.24 -6.72 16.54
N ALA A 143 7.31 -7.47 16.27
CA ALA A 143 7.24 -8.69 15.47
C ALA A 143 6.23 -9.71 16.05
N ASN A 144 6.21 -9.88 17.38
CA ASN A 144 5.24 -10.74 18.05
C ASN A 144 3.79 -10.24 17.86
N GLN A 145 3.53 -8.92 17.85
CA GLN A 145 2.20 -8.38 17.59
C GLN A 145 1.72 -8.69 16.16
N VAL A 146 2.62 -8.60 15.18
CA VAL A 146 2.35 -8.98 13.78
C VAL A 146 2.01 -10.48 13.69
N ASP A 147 2.78 -11.33 14.37
CA ASP A 147 2.54 -12.78 14.38
C ASP A 147 1.22 -13.17 15.06
N GLU A 148 0.91 -12.57 16.21
CA GLU A 148 -0.38 -12.78 16.88
C GLU A 148 -1.55 -12.37 15.98
N THR A 149 -1.41 -11.25 15.27
CA THR A 149 -2.42 -10.82 14.29
C THR A 149 -2.55 -11.81 13.14
N HIS A 150 -1.44 -12.32 12.60
CA HIS A 150 -1.46 -13.32 11.54
C HIS A 150 -2.17 -14.61 12.00
N ARG A 151 -1.89 -15.09 13.22
CA ARG A 151 -2.61 -16.25 13.81
C ARG A 151 -4.12 -16.01 13.87
N LYS A 152 -4.55 -14.82 14.32
CA LYS A 152 -5.98 -14.45 14.34
C LYS A 152 -6.59 -14.38 12.93
N LEU A 153 -5.86 -13.89 11.92
CA LEU A 153 -6.33 -13.94 10.53
C LEU A 153 -6.56 -15.39 10.09
N ILE A 154 -5.61 -16.30 10.35
CA ILE A 154 -5.79 -17.71 10.03
C ILE A 154 -7.04 -18.26 10.73
N GLU A 155 -7.21 -18.00 12.03
CA GLU A 155 -8.38 -18.44 12.79
C GLU A 155 -9.72 -17.91 12.22
N VAL A 156 -9.77 -16.62 11.84
CA VAL A 156 -10.98 -15.97 11.35
C VAL A 156 -11.36 -16.41 9.93
N TYR A 157 -10.37 -16.62 9.05
CA TYR A 157 -10.60 -16.81 7.62
C TYR A 157 -10.42 -18.25 7.13
N ALA A 158 -9.62 -19.10 7.80
CA ALA A 158 -9.45 -20.50 7.41
C ALA A 158 -10.77 -21.32 7.33
N PRO A 159 -11.76 -21.14 8.23
CA PRO A 159 -13.00 -21.93 8.15
C PRO A 159 -14.00 -21.43 7.10
N LEU A 160 -13.71 -20.32 6.40
CA LEU A 160 -14.64 -19.75 5.42
C LEU A 160 -14.75 -20.63 4.17
N SER A 161 -15.96 -20.70 3.64
CA SER A 161 -16.27 -21.34 2.37
C SER A 161 -15.85 -20.47 1.18
N GLU A 162 -15.71 -21.09 -0.01
CA GLU A 162 -15.44 -20.37 -1.26
C GLU A 162 -16.51 -19.30 -1.58
N GLY A 163 -17.77 -19.55 -1.20
CA GLY A 163 -18.85 -18.57 -1.36
C GLY A 163 -18.67 -17.34 -0.48
N GLU A 164 -18.18 -17.51 0.75
CA GLU A 164 -17.85 -16.39 1.64
C GLU A 164 -16.63 -15.62 1.15
N PHE A 165 -15.60 -16.30 0.63
CA PHE A 165 -14.49 -15.63 -0.04
C PHE A 165 -14.93 -14.86 -1.28
N GLN A 166 -15.88 -15.38 -2.06
CA GLN A 166 -16.45 -14.66 -3.18
C GLN A 166 -17.21 -13.41 -2.71
N LEU A 167 -17.92 -13.48 -1.59
CA LEU A 167 -18.58 -12.31 -1.00
C LEU A 167 -17.55 -11.27 -0.51
N LEU A 168 -16.43 -11.70 0.09
CA LEU A 168 -15.30 -10.82 0.44
C LEU A 168 -14.77 -10.13 -0.81
N ARG A 169 -14.49 -10.89 -1.87
CA ARG A 169 -13.99 -10.36 -3.15
C ARG A 169 -14.97 -9.36 -3.76
N GLN A 170 -16.26 -9.68 -3.82
CA GLN A 170 -17.29 -8.76 -4.31
C GLN A 170 -17.31 -7.46 -3.51
N THR A 171 -17.24 -7.55 -2.18
CA THR A 171 -17.23 -6.38 -1.30
C THR A 171 -15.99 -5.51 -1.56
N LEU A 172 -14.81 -6.11 -1.78
CA LEU A 172 -13.59 -5.38 -2.20
C LEU A 172 -13.75 -4.72 -3.57
N LEU A 173 -14.31 -5.42 -4.56
CA LEU A 173 -14.52 -4.89 -5.89
C LEU A 173 -15.46 -3.68 -5.89
N ILE A 174 -16.50 -3.70 -5.06
CA ILE A 174 -17.40 -2.55 -4.84
C ILE A 174 -16.65 -1.41 -4.14
N PHE A 175 -15.83 -1.71 -3.13
CA PHE A 175 -15.00 -0.69 -2.48
C PHE A 175 -14.06 0.01 -3.46
N PHE A 176 -13.50 -0.69 -4.44
CA PHE A 176 -12.61 -0.11 -5.45
C PHE A 176 -13.32 0.42 -6.70
N GLN A 177 -14.64 0.41 -6.71
CA GLN A 177 -15.43 0.85 -7.85
C GLN A 177 -15.15 2.33 -8.13
N ASP A 178 -15.13 2.68 -9.42
CA ASP A 178 -15.01 4.06 -9.91
C ASP A 178 -13.71 4.81 -9.57
N MET A 179 -12.76 4.17 -8.88
CA MET A 179 -11.41 4.70 -8.64
C MET A 179 -10.51 4.53 -9.87
N HIS A 180 -10.20 5.63 -10.57
CA HIS A 180 -9.43 5.63 -11.82
C HIS A 180 -8.22 6.58 -11.76
N VAL A 181 -7.51 6.58 -10.64
CA VAL A 181 -6.34 7.44 -10.47
C VAL A 181 -5.18 6.94 -11.34
N ARG A 182 -4.56 7.86 -12.07
CA ARG A 182 -3.37 7.61 -12.88
C ARG A 182 -2.15 7.42 -11.97
N VAL A 183 -1.49 6.28 -12.11
CA VAL A 183 -0.27 5.95 -11.36
C VAL A 183 0.88 5.84 -12.34
N SER A 184 1.90 6.68 -12.18
CA SER A 184 3.05 6.76 -13.10
C SER A 184 3.75 5.41 -13.31
N LEU A 185 3.95 4.63 -12.24
CA LEU A 185 4.52 3.27 -12.33
C LEU A 185 3.67 2.35 -13.23
N PHE A 186 2.34 2.42 -13.13
CA PHE A 186 1.45 1.57 -13.93
C PHE A 186 1.35 2.03 -15.38
N LEU A 187 1.44 3.34 -15.63
CA LEU A 187 1.51 3.89 -16.98
C LEU A 187 2.82 3.52 -17.67
N LYS A 188 3.96 3.68 -16.98
CA LYS A 188 5.29 3.31 -17.51
C LYS A 188 5.34 1.81 -17.86
N ASN A 189 4.70 0.97 -17.06
CA ASN A 189 4.66 -0.49 -17.29
C ASN A 189 3.50 -0.96 -18.19
N GLN A 190 2.73 -0.05 -18.82
CA GLN A 190 1.57 -0.37 -19.66
C GLN A 190 0.49 -1.22 -18.96
N ILE A 191 0.45 -1.16 -17.64
CA ILE A 191 -0.56 -1.80 -16.79
C ILE A 191 -1.85 -0.96 -16.78
N GLN A 192 -1.70 0.36 -16.88
CA GLN A 192 -2.81 1.31 -17.01
C GLN A 192 -2.82 1.98 -18.38
N ASN A 193 -4.03 2.26 -18.86
CA ASN A 193 -4.26 3.19 -19.95
C ASN A 193 -4.16 4.64 -19.46
N PRO A 194 -3.98 5.64 -20.35
CA PRO A 194 -3.94 7.06 -19.97
C PRO A 194 -5.17 7.56 -19.21
N ASN A 195 -6.32 6.88 -19.37
CA ASN A 195 -7.56 7.16 -18.63
C ASN A 195 -7.63 6.55 -17.22
N GLY A 196 -6.53 5.98 -16.71
CA GLY A 196 -6.44 5.38 -15.37
C GLY A 196 -7.09 4.00 -15.22
N ARG A 197 -7.64 3.41 -16.30
CA ARG A 197 -8.18 2.05 -16.29
C ARG A 197 -7.08 1.01 -16.48
N PHE A 198 -7.19 -0.11 -15.79
CA PHE A 198 -6.26 -1.23 -15.95
C PHE A 198 -6.49 -1.98 -17.25
N SER A 199 -5.40 -2.41 -17.88
CA SER A 199 -5.38 -3.41 -18.94
C SER A 199 -5.09 -4.77 -18.30
N LEU A 200 -6.04 -5.70 -18.38
CA LEU A 200 -5.90 -7.03 -17.78
C LEU A 200 -5.53 -8.06 -18.85
N THR A 201 -4.52 -8.88 -18.55
CA THR A 201 -4.08 -9.96 -19.45
C THR A 201 -5.06 -11.12 -19.39
N THR A 202 -5.44 -11.64 -20.56
CA THR A 202 -6.28 -12.85 -20.70
C THR A 202 -5.43 -14.12 -20.84
N SER A 203 -4.19 -14.11 -20.35
CA SER A 203 -3.21 -15.19 -20.48
C SER A 203 -2.49 -15.41 -19.15
N GLY A 204 -1.87 -16.58 -18.99
CA GLY A 204 -1.12 -16.93 -17.78
C GLY A 204 -1.47 -18.31 -17.22
N PRO A 205 -0.89 -18.68 -16.09
CA PRO A 205 -1.21 -19.95 -15.44
C PRO A 205 -2.65 -19.94 -14.97
N VAL A 206 -3.34 -21.06 -15.17
CA VAL A 206 -4.68 -21.25 -14.61
C VAL A 206 -4.61 -21.33 -13.08
N PRO A 207 -5.69 -21.00 -12.36
CA PRO A 207 -5.70 -21.10 -10.91
C PRO A 207 -5.48 -22.54 -10.44
N HIS A 208 -4.93 -22.74 -9.23
CA HIS A 208 -4.78 -24.07 -8.65
C HIS A 208 -6.12 -24.80 -8.57
N GLY A 209 -6.16 -26.04 -9.08
CA GLY A 209 -7.37 -26.84 -9.24
C GLY A 209 -8.13 -26.59 -10.56
N GLY A 210 -7.72 -25.61 -11.35
CA GLY A 210 -8.27 -25.33 -12.67
C GLY A 210 -7.62 -26.16 -13.78
N GLU A 211 -8.40 -26.53 -14.79
CA GLU A 211 -7.90 -27.11 -16.03
C GLU A 211 -7.61 -26.02 -17.07
N VAL A 212 -6.64 -26.26 -17.94
CA VAL A 212 -6.33 -25.35 -19.05
C VAL A 212 -7.55 -25.28 -19.99
N PRO A 213 -8.12 -24.09 -20.23
CA PRO A 213 -9.32 -23.96 -21.06
C PRO A 213 -9.01 -24.26 -22.53
N GLY A 214 -10.04 -24.72 -23.24
CA GLY A 214 -9.97 -25.00 -24.68
C GLY A 214 -10.10 -26.48 -25.03
N LEU A 215 -9.92 -27.39 -24.08
CA LEU A 215 -10.04 -28.83 -24.35
C LEU A 215 -11.52 -29.27 -24.39
N ILE A 216 -11.99 -29.75 -25.54
CA ILE A 216 -13.31 -30.34 -25.72
C ILE A 216 -13.16 -31.86 -25.87
N ARG A 217 -13.86 -32.62 -25.01
CA ARG A 217 -13.91 -34.08 -25.05
C ARG A 217 -15.33 -34.55 -25.34
N LEU A 218 -15.49 -35.40 -26.35
CA LEU A 218 -16.77 -36.03 -26.68
C LEU A 218 -16.76 -37.47 -26.14
N PHE A 219 -17.78 -37.81 -25.35
CA PHE A 219 -17.94 -39.13 -24.78
C PHE A 219 -19.09 -39.88 -25.48
N SER A 220 -18.90 -41.19 -25.67
CA SER A 220 -19.94 -42.09 -26.13
C SER A 220 -21.00 -42.32 -25.05
N VAL A 221 -22.15 -42.88 -25.45
CA VAL A 221 -23.21 -43.33 -24.52
C VAL A 221 -22.71 -44.34 -23.47
N LYS A 222 -21.56 -44.99 -23.72
CA LYS A 222 -20.91 -45.92 -22.78
C LYS A 222 -19.84 -45.24 -21.91
N GLY A 223 -19.74 -43.91 -21.92
CA GLY A 223 -18.77 -43.14 -21.13
C GLY A 223 -17.32 -43.19 -21.65
N ARG A 224 -17.05 -43.81 -22.80
CA ARG A 224 -15.70 -43.82 -23.41
C ARG A 224 -15.49 -42.56 -24.25
N GLU A 225 -14.34 -41.92 -24.11
CA GLU A 225 -13.92 -40.79 -24.95
C GLU A 225 -13.80 -41.25 -26.42
N VAL A 226 -14.46 -40.51 -27.31
CA VAL A 226 -14.57 -40.82 -28.75
C VAL A 226 -13.79 -39.82 -29.58
N SER A 227 -13.71 -38.57 -29.14
CA SER A 227 -13.03 -37.51 -29.87
C SER A 227 -12.54 -36.42 -28.92
N ARG A 228 -11.42 -35.81 -29.30
CA ARG A 228 -10.81 -34.67 -28.65
C ARG A 228 -10.64 -33.56 -29.68
N CYS A 229 -11.09 -32.35 -29.35
CA CYS A 229 -10.85 -31.16 -30.16
C CYS A 229 -10.49 -29.98 -29.25
N GLU A 230 -9.98 -28.91 -29.87
CA GLU A 230 -9.52 -27.73 -29.15
C GLU A 230 -10.28 -26.49 -29.62
N PHE A 231 -10.70 -25.67 -28.65
CA PHE A 231 -11.29 -24.36 -28.87
C PHE A 231 -10.23 -23.29 -28.64
N PRO A 232 -10.01 -22.37 -29.59
CA PRO A 232 -9.08 -21.27 -29.41
C PRO A 232 -9.62 -20.31 -28.35
N SER A 233 -9.10 -20.41 -27.13
CA SER A 233 -9.53 -19.65 -25.96
C SER A 233 -9.18 -18.16 -26.03
N GLY A 234 -8.40 -17.73 -27.03
CA GLY A 234 -7.98 -16.33 -27.22
C GLY A 234 -6.87 -15.88 -26.27
N GLY A 235 -6.31 -16.79 -25.46
CA GLY A 235 -5.22 -16.52 -24.53
C GLY A 235 -4.25 -17.69 -24.43
N SER A 236 -3.01 -17.40 -24.02
CA SER A 236 -1.98 -18.41 -23.77
C SER A 236 -2.05 -18.86 -22.32
N TYR A 237 -2.77 -19.96 -22.06
CA TYR A 237 -2.94 -20.51 -20.71
C TYR A 237 -1.97 -21.65 -20.45
N SER A 238 -1.34 -21.63 -19.28
CA SER A 238 -0.46 -22.71 -18.82
C SER A 238 -1.06 -23.43 -17.61
N SER A 239 -0.50 -24.60 -17.29
CA SER A 239 -0.93 -25.39 -16.13
C SER A 239 -0.81 -24.58 -14.82
N ALA A 240 -1.65 -24.94 -13.85
CA ALA A 240 -1.66 -24.25 -12.58
C ALA A 240 -0.29 -24.31 -11.88
N VAL A 241 0.06 -23.20 -11.24
CA VAL A 241 1.17 -23.17 -10.28
C VAL A 241 0.76 -23.96 -9.04
N ARG A 242 1.75 -24.51 -8.31
CA ARG A 242 1.53 -25.17 -7.02
C ARG A 242 0.74 -24.27 -6.05
N GLU A 243 0.00 -24.89 -5.14
CA GLU A 243 -0.72 -24.16 -4.10
C GLU A 243 0.24 -23.42 -3.16
N GLY A 244 -0.11 -22.17 -2.82
CA GLY A 244 0.61 -21.37 -1.84
C GLY A 244 0.35 -21.83 -0.42
N SER A 245 1.31 -21.62 0.48
CA SER A 245 1.14 -21.92 1.91
C SER A 245 0.20 -20.90 2.57
N PHE A 246 -0.77 -21.42 3.32
CA PHE A 246 -1.67 -20.64 4.18
C PHE A 246 -1.28 -20.71 5.67
N ASP A 247 -0.13 -21.30 5.98
CA ASP A 247 0.41 -21.38 7.34
C ASP A 247 1.01 -20.04 7.77
N LEU A 248 1.37 -19.91 9.04
CA LEU A 248 1.99 -18.68 9.57
C LEU A 248 3.26 -18.28 8.80
N HIS A 249 4.03 -19.28 8.36
CA HIS A 249 5.22 -19.13 7.53
C HIS A 249 5.19 -20.15 6.41
N GLY A 250 5.64 -19.76 5.23
CA GLY A 250 5.76 -20.66 4.08
C GLY A 250 5.85 -19.88 2.78
N ASP A 251 6.13 -20.59 1.70
CA ASP A 251 6.16 -19.99 0.38
C ASP A 251 4.73 -19.73 -0.11
N ARG A 252 4.40 -18.45 -0.33
CA ARG A 252 3.08 -18.04 -0.81
C ARG A 252 2.87 -18.36 -2.28
N VAL A 253 3.95 -18.52 -3.06
CA VAL A 253 3.97 -18.82 -4.51
C VAL A 253 3.38 -17.69 -5.38
N LEU A 254 2.33 -17.05 -4.91
CA LEU A 254 1.68 -15.89 -5.46
C LEU A 254 2.57 -14.66 -5.32
N ARG A 255 2.81 -13.94 -6.41
CA ARG A 255 3.59 -12.68 -6.41
C ARG A 255 2.78 -11.45 -6.01
N LEU A 256 1.45 -11.56 -5.97
CA LEU A 256 0.56 -10.48 -5.55
C LEU A 256 0.72 -10.20 -4.04
N GLY A 257 0.76 -8.93 -3.65
CA GLY A 257 1.01 -8.50 -2.26
C GLY A 257 2.49 -8.37 -1.88
N VAL A 258 3.41 -8.67 -2.81
CA VAL A 258 4.84 -8.36 -2.66
C VAL A 258 5.09 -6.93 -3.12
N ASN A 259 6.09 -6.28 -2.52
CA ASN A 259 6.47 -4.90 -2.86
C ASN A 259 6.77 -4.75 -4.35
N MET A 260 5.86 -4.08 -5.08
CA MET A 260 5.99 -3.87 -6.52
C MET A 260 6.92 -2.71 -6.91
N TYR A 261 7.33 -1.93 -5.93
CA TYR A 261 8.10 -0.73 -6.15
C TYR A 261 9.61 -1.01 -6.13
N THR A 262 10.07 -2.13 -5.57
CA THR A 262 11.51 -2.46 -5.39
C THR A 262 12.20 -2.91 -6.68
N MET A 263 11.47 -3.07 -7.78
CA MET A 263 12.01 -3.67 -8.99
C MET A 263 12.01 -2.70 -10.18
N ASN A 264 13.22 -2.25 -10.55
CA ASN A 264 13.68 -2.47 -11.93
C ASN A 264 13.48 -3.97 -12.21
N HIS A 265 12.51 -4.31 -13.05
CA HIS A 265 12.11 -5.71 -13.29
C HIS A 265 13.31 -6.59 -13.66
N PRO A 266 13.58 -7.71 -12.96
CA PRO A 266 14.15 -8.86 -13.63
C PRO A 266 13.08 -9.34 -14.61
N GLU A 267 13.40 -9.17 -15.89
CA GLU A 267 12.63 -9.65 -17.03
C GLU A 267 12.05 -11.03 -16.76
N GLU A 268 10.79 -11.21 -17.16
CA GLU A 268 10.19 -12.52 -17.22
C GLU A 268 11.05 -13.44 -18.08
N THR A 269 11.60 -14.46 -17.44
CA THR A 269 12.61 -15.35 -17.99
C THR A 269 12.10 -16.15 -19.21
N HIS A 270 12.74 -15.85 -20.36
CA HIS A 270 12.89 -16.61 -21.61
C HIS A 270 11.81 -16.52 -22.70
N THR A 271 12.11 -15.75 -23.76
CA THR A 271 12.56 -16.31 -25.05
C THR A 271 13.27 -15.26 -25.92
N SER A 272 14.45 -15.63 -26.40
CA SER A 272 15.13 -15.18 -27.63
C SER A 272 15.73 -13.77 -27.72
N ARG A 273 17.06 -13.77 -27.87
CA ARG A 273 17.94 -12.68 -28.32
C ARG A 273 17.35 -11.88 -29.50
N ASP A 274 17.45 -10.55 -29.43
CA ASP A 274 17.91 -9.71 -30.54
C ASP A 274 18.47 -8.36 -30.02
N THR A 275 19.61 -7.96 -30.59
CA THR A 275 20.42 -6.76 -30.34
C THR A 275 19.74 -5.45 -30.75
N CYS A 276 19.76 -4.39 -29.91
CA CYS A 276 19.86 -2.99 -30.39
C CYS A 276 20.25 -1.96 -29.30
N ALA A 277 21.31 -1.20 -29.62
CA ALA A 277 21.70 0.17 -29.25
C ALA A 277 21.47 0.76 -27.83
N GLN A 278 22.58 1.10 -27.17
CA GLN A 278 22.68 2.04 -26.04
C GLN A 278 22.37 3.48 -26.50
N PRO A 279 21.65 4.32 -25.73
CA PRO A 279 21.70 5.77 -25.88
C PRO A 279 22.73 6.38 -24.91
N ASP A 280 23.57 7.26 -25.45
CA ASP A 280 24.63 8.00 -24.76
C ASP A 280 24.08 8.91 -23.64
N ASP A 281 24.57 8.69 -22.42
CA ASP A 281 24.42 9.58 -21.26
C ASP A 281 25.49 10.68 -21.32
N VAL A 282 25.12 11.88 -21.78
CA VAL A 282 25.93 13.10 -21.56
C VAL A 282 25.01 14.22 -21.02
N PRO A 283 25.19 14.68 -19.77
CA PRO A 283 24.40 15.76 -19.22
C PRO A 283 24.74 17.10 -19.89
N ASN A 284 23.74 17.80 -20.40
CA ASN A 284 23.89 19.11 -21.05
C ASN A 284 24.23 20.20 -20.01
N LEU A 285 25.52 20.53 -19.87
CA LEU A 285 26.07 21.48 -18.89
C LEU A 285 25.52 22.91 -19.03
N LEU A 286 25.07 23.30 -20.22
CA LEU A 286 24.53 24.64 -20.51
C LEU A 286 23.23 24.96 -19.76
N ALA A 287 22.37 23.96 -19.53
CA ALA A 287 21.08 24.18 -18.88
C ALA A 287 21.21 24.53 -17.38
N LYS A 288 22.30 24.09 -16.73
CA LYS A 288 22.55 24.32 -15.30
C LYS A 288 23.05 25.75 -15.05
N GLU A 289 23.83 26.30 -15.97
CA GLU A 289 24.35 27.67 -15.87
C GLU A 289 23.26 28.72 -16.13
N GLU A 290 22.37 28.47 -17.10
CA GLU A 290 21.23 29.33 -17.42
C GLU A 290 20.23 29.46 -16.24
N LEU A 291 19.97 28.34 -15.53
CA LEU A 291 19.08 28.33 -14.36
C LEU A 291 19.67 29.06 -13.14
N ASN A 292 20.99 28.96 -12.93
CA ASN A 292 21.68 29.70 -11.87
C ASN A 292 21.72 31.20 -12.15
N LEU A 293 21.81 31.61 -13.42
CA LEU A 293 21.70 33.01 -13.81
C LEU A 293 20.29 33.56 -13.53
N LEU A 294 19.24 32.77 -13.79
CA LEU A 294 17.85 33.12 -13.49
C LEU A 294 17.62 33.33 -11.97
N ALA A 295 18.23 32.48 -11.14
CA ALA A 295 18.18 32.58 -9.68
C ALA A 295 18.88 33.84 -9.13
N GLY A 296 19.96 34.27 -9.77
CA GLY A 296 20.66 35.52 -9.43
C GLY A 296 19.87 36.78 -9.80
N ILE A 297 19.09 36.74 -10.90
CA ILE A 297 18.31 37.88 -11.39
C ILE A 297 17.02 38.08 -10.57
N MET A 298 16.48 37.03 -9.94
CA MET A 298 15.30 37.09 -9.08
C MET A 298 15.58 37.52 -7.62
N GLY A 299 16.72 38.17 -7.37
CA GLY A 299 17.25 38.46 -6.04
C GLY A 299 16.26 39.02 -5.00
N SER A 300 16.37 38.44 -3.80
CA SER A 300 16.04 39.00 -2.48
C SER A 300 14.57 39.20 -2.09
N MET A 301 14.04 38.21 -1.35
CA MET A 301 13.11 38.49 -0.25
C MET A 301 13.63 37.79 1.01
N LYS A 302 14.05 38.60 1.99
CA LYS A 302 14.30 38.13 3.35
C LYS A 302 12.98 37.60 3.93
N THR A 303 12.94 36.34 4.35
CA THR A 303 11.90 35.83 5.24
C THR A 303 12.50 35.57 6.62
N VAL A 304 11.91 36.22 7.62
CA VAL A 304 12.22 36.09 9.04
C VAL A 304 12.01 34.65 9.50
N PRO A 305 12.92 34.05 10.30
CA PRO A 305 12.67 32.74 10.89
C PRO A 305 11.67 32.87 12.03
N VAL A 306 10.51 32.21 11.89
CA VAL A 306 9.61 31.91 13.00
C VAL A 306 10.15 30.65 13.66
N HIS A 307 10.48 30.73 14.95
CA HIS A 307 10.92 29.60 15.76
C HIS A 307 9.88 28.48 15.72
N SER A 308 10.24 27.33 15.16
CA SER A 308 9.54 26.05 15.33
C SER A 308 10.15 25.30 16.49
N THR A 309 9.31 24.89 17.43
CA THR A 309 9.63 23.95 18.51
C THR A 309 10.27 22.67 17.96
N GLU A 310 11.31 22.21 18.66
CA GLU A 310 12.19 21.09 18.26
C GLU A 310 11.45 19.75 18.19
N GLY A 311 11.74 18.96 17.14
CA GLY A 311 11.48 17.51 17.10
C GLY A 311 10.65 16.95 15.93
N SER A 312 10.04 17.79 15.09
CA SER A 312 9.09 17.33 14.05
C SER A 312 9.54 17.71 12.64
N PHE A 313 9.77 16.72 11.77
CA PHE A 313 10.25 16.92 10.39
C PHE A 313 9.09 16.80 9.36
N ARG A 314 8.95 17.82 8.50
CA ARG A 314 7.89 17.92 7.49
C ARG A 314 8.37 17.39 6.14
N LEU A 315 7.68 16.40 5.60
CA LEU A 315 8.08 15.65 4.40
C LEU A 315 7.13 15.92 3.22
N ASN A 316 7.71 16.24 2.06
CA ASN A 316 7.02 16.24 0.77
C ASN A 316 7.46 14.98 0.01
N LEU A 317 6.56 13.98 -0.09
CA LEU A 317 6.89 12.67 -0.71
C LEU A 317 6.90 12.70 -2.24
N PHE A 318 6.30 13.72 -2.85
CA PHE A 318 6.09 13.81 -4.29
C PHE A 318 6.54 15.19 -4.77
N ALA A 319 7.71 15.29 -5.37
CA ALA A 319 8.19 16.53 -5.97
C ALA A 319 7.54 16.70 -7.36
N SER A 320 6.60 17.65 -7.44
CA SER A 320 5.97 18.26 -8.64
C SER A 320 5.90 17.40 -9.90
N ASP A 321 4.75 16.74 -10.09
CA ASP A 321 3.89 16.44 -11.27
C ASP A 321 4.42 16.48 -12.72
N ARG A 322 5.63 16.96 -13.01
CA ARG A 322 6.18 17.11 -14.35
C ARG A 322 6.38 15.78 -15.07
N GLU A 323 6.72 14.71 -14.35
CA GLU A 323 6.77 13.35 -14.91
C GLU A 323 5.39 12.76 -15.24
N GLU A 324 4.30 13.24 -14.61
CA GLU A 324 2.93 12.73 -14.86
C GLU A 324 2.27 13.37 -16.10
N GLU A 325 2.66 14.61 -16.45
CA GLU A 325 2.22 15.31 -17.67
C GLU A 325 2.89 14.77 -18.94
N GLU A 326 4.19 14.46 -18.88
CA GLU A 326 4.94 13.94 -20.02
C GLU A 326 4.49 12.52 -20.42
N ALA A 327 4.06 11.70 -19.46
CA ALA A 327 3.53 10.35 -19.73
C ALA A 327 2.07 10.35 -20.23
N GLY A 328 1.33 11.45 -20.07
CA GLY A 328 -0.10 11.55 -20.38
C GLY A 328 -0.45 12.17 -21.74
N THR A 329 0.50 12.81 -22.40
CA THR A 329 0.25 13.65 -23.59
C THR A 329 0.18 12.88 -24.91
N SER A 330 0.31 11.55 -24.91
CA SER A 330 0.27 10.72 -26.12
C SER A 330 -1.11 10.15 -26.49
N GLY A 331 -2.16 10.43 -25.71
CA GLY A 331 -3.52 9.92 -25.97
C GLY A 331 -4.56 11.03 -26.00
N GLY A 332 -5.00 11.44 -27.20
CA GLY A 332 -6.11 12.38 -27.35
C GLY A 332 -7.40 11.81 -26.75
N ALA A 333 -7.94 12.47 -25.72
CA ALA A 333 -9.19 12.09 -25.08
C ALA A 333 -10.21 13.24 -25.17
N GLN A 334 -11.41 12.88 -25.65
CA GLN A 334 -12.61 13.73 -25.63
C GLN A 334 -13.21 13.75 -24.22
N ASP A 335 -13.67 14.93 -23.81
CA ASP A 335 -14.20 15.26 -22.49
C ASP A 335 -15.62 14.68 -22.29
N PHE A 336 -15.92 14.11 -21.13
CA PHE A 336 -17.27 13.67 -20.76
C PHE A 336 -17.67 14.25 -19.41
N ASP A 337 -18.78 14.97 -19.41
CA ASP A 337 -19.35 15.68 -18.27
C ASP A 337 -20.03 14.69 -17.30
N VAL A 338 -19.60 14.68 -16.02
CA VAL A 338 -20.13 13.79 -14.98
C VAL A 338 -20.95 14.60 -13.97
N ILE A 339 -22.22 14.25 -13.83
CA ILE A 339 -23.14 14.86 -12.87
C ILE A 339 -22.90 14.26 -11.48
N ASN A 340 -22.57 15.11 -10.51
CA ASN A 340 -22.34 14.76 -9.12
C ASN A 340 -23.69 14.69 -8.36
N ILE A 341 -24.07 13.52 -7.84
CA ILE A 341 -25.26 13.35 -7.00
C ILE A 341 -24.82 13.02 -5.58
N GLN A 342 -25.07 13.93 -4.63
CA GLN A 342 -24.81 13.77 -3.21
C GLN A 342 -25.96 13.03 -2.50
N ALA A 343 -25.64 11.91 -1.85
CA ALA A 343 -26.53 11.21 -0.92
C ALA A 343 -26.05 11.42 0.53
N MET A 344 -27.02 11.46 1.46
CA MET A 344 -26.99 12.16 2.74
C MET A 344 -25.92 11.72 3.76
N GLN A 345 -25.46 12.71 4.55
CA GLN A 345 -24.59 12.59 5.71
C GLN A 345 -25.32 11.90 6.87
N ASP A 346 -24.70 10.86 7.43
CA ASP A 346 -25.13 10.30 8.72
C ASP A 346 -24.26 10.90 9.84
N GLU A 347 -24.67 12.08 10.33
CA GLU A 347 -23.90 12.90 11.28
C GLU A 347 -23.69 12.21 12.64
N GLN A 348 -24.60 11.30 13.03
CA GLN A 348 -24.55 10.61 14.32
C GLN A 348 -23.37 9.63 14.44
N ALA A 349 -23.06 8.89 13.38
CA ALA A 349 -21.93 7.97 13.38
C ALA A 349 -20.58 8.71 13.41
N SER A 350 -20.51 9.91 12.82
CA SER A 350 -19.32 10.77 12.86
C SER A 350 -19.09 11.38 14.25
N ALA A 351 -20.17 11.71 14.97
CA ALA A 351 -20.08 12.30 16.30
C ALA A 351 -19.65 11.28 17.37
N GLU A 352 -20.16 10.05 17.31
CA GLU A 352 -19.76 8.95 18.21
C GLU A 352 -18.27 8.61 18.07
N LEU A 353 -17.75 8.52 16.84
CA LEU A 353 -16.32 8.24 16.59
C LEU A 353 -15.40 9.42 16.96
N ALA A 354 -15.87 10.67 16.81
CA ALA A 354 -15.14 11.84 17.28
C ALA A 354 -15.04 11.87 18.82
N ARG A 355 -16.09 11.44 19.51
CA ARG A 355 -16.12 11.34 20.98
C ARG A 355 -15.17 10.25 21.50
N ILE A 356 -15.15 9.09 20.84
CA ILE A 356 -14.21 8.00 21.17
C ILE A 356 -12.77 8.45 20.95
N ALA A 357 -12.48 9.13 19.84
CA ALA A 357 -11.14 9.67 19.56
C ALA A 357 -10.69 10.74 20.57
N ALA A 358 -11.61 11.56 21.08
CA ALA A 358 -11.31 12.56 22.10
C ALA A 358 -11.00 11.93 23.46
N GLN A 359 -11.66 10.82 23.82
CA GLN A 359 -11.36 10.09 25.07
C GLN A 359 -9.94 9.49 25.07
N PHE A 360 -9.44 9.03 23.93
CA PHE A 360 -8.05 8.55 23.82
C PHE A 360 -7.02 9.67 24.04
N ALA A 361 -7.29 10.89 23.57
CA ALA A 361 -6.40 12.03 23.79
C ALA A 361 -6.38 12.50 25.26
N GLU A 362 -7.50 12.38 25.98
CA GLU A 362 -7.57 12.72 27.41
C GLU A 362 -6.94 11.66 28.32
N GLU A 363 -6.94 10.38 27.92
CA GLU A 363 -6.26 9.31 28.68
C GLU A 363 -4.75 9.34 28.52
N GLU A 364 -4.22 9.76 27.37
CA GLU A 364 -2.78 10.01 27.16
C GLU A 364 -2.29 11.20 28.03
N LEU A 365 -3.06 12.28 28.12
CA LEU A 365 -2.74 13.45 28.96
C LEU A 365 -2.79 13.12 30.47
N LYS A 366 -3.64 12.20 30.91
CA LYS A 366 -3.72 11.77 32.33
C LYS A 366 -2.61 10.79 32.72
N GLN A 367 -2.03 10.06 31.77
CA GLN A 367 -0.89 9.18 32.04
C GLN A 367 0.44 9.96 32.13
N GLU A 368 0.58 11.08 31.40
CA GLU A 368 1.74 11.98 31.56
C GLU A 368 1.73 12.73 32.91
N ASP A 369 0.55 13.10 33.43
CA ASP A 369 0.43 13.88 34.67
C ASP A 369 0.59 13.02 35.96
N GLN A 370 0.44 11.70 35.88
CA GLN A 370 0.67 10.78 37.03
C GLN A 370 2.12 10.23 37.11
N GLY A 371 2.95 10.46 36.08
CA GLY A 371 4.34 9.99 36.05
C GLY A 371 5.36 10.93 36.69
N SER A 372 5.02 12.21 36.92
CA SER A 372 6.00 13.25 37.31
C SER A 372 6.32 13.33 38.80
N SER A 373 5.55 12.69 39.70
CA SER A 373 5.69 12.93 41.15
C SER A 373 6.86 12.23 41.82
N LYS A 374 7.43 11.16 41.24
CA LYS A 374 8.50 10.37 41.89
C LYS A 374 9.93 10.74 41.47
N GLY A 375 10.09 11.46 40.36
CA GLY A 375 11.40 11.91 39.89
C GLY A 375 11.93 13.12 40.65
N ASP A 376 11.03 14.05 40.99
CA ASP A 376 11.38 15.32 41.63
C ASP A 376 11.73 15.15 43.13
N GLU A 377 11.17 14.15 43.82
CA GLU A 377 11.53 13.83 45.22
C GLU A 377 12.94 13.21 45.36
N LEU A 378 13.48 12.59 44.30
CA LEU A 378 14.82 11.99 44.32
C LEU A 378 15.93 13.02 44.04
N LEU A 379 15.65 14.05 43.25
CA LEU A 379 16.57 15.17 43.02
C LEU A 379 16.70 16.06 44.26
N ALA A 380 15.62 16.28 45.02
CA ALA A 380 15.63 17.09 46.22
C ALA A 380 16.44 16.46 47.39
N MET A 381 16.68 15.15 47.38
CA MET A 381 17.49 14.47 48.41
C MET A 381 19.00 14.42 48.11
N MET A 382 19.44 14.89 46.94
CA MET A 382 20.87 14.94 46.58
C MET A 382 21.52 16.31 46.83
N ASP A 383 20.73 17.34 47.10
CA ASP A 383 21.21 18.70 47.39
C ASP A 383 21.45 18.97 48.89
N ASP A 384 21.12 18.02 49.78
CA ASP A 384 21.27 18.12 51.24
C ASP A 384 22.35 17.17 51.83
N LEU A 385 23.39 16.82 51.06
CA LEU A 385 24.57 16.08 51.55
C LEU A 385 25.90 16.76 51.26
#